data_AF-X0XSH9-F1
#
_entry.id   AF-X0XSH9-F1
#
_cell.length_a   1.000
_cell.length_b   1.000
_cell.length_c   1.000
_cell.angle_alpha   90.00
_cell.angle_beta   90.00
_cell.angle_gamma   90.00
#
_symmetry.space_group_name_H-M   'P 1'
#
loop_
_entity.id
_entity.type
_entity.pdbx_description
1 polymer ?
#
loop_
_entity_poly.entity_id
_entity_poly.type
_entity_poly.pdbx_seq_one_letter_code
_entity_poly.pdbx_strand_id
1 'polypeptide(L)'
;MRKYDPLAKFLEDSARTEGTVILSFAQIEDVTGKALPMSARRHRSWWGNDSYHVQAVAWRAAGWRVFKVDLTRQVVTFIRAS
;
A
#
# COMPACT_ATOMS: atom_id res chain seq x y z
N MET A 1 5.28 -15.48 -6.86
CA MET A 1 5.53 -14.09 -6.43
C MET A 1 4.34 -13.24 -6.86
N ARG A 2 3.59 -12.67 -5.92
CA ARG A 2 2.47 -11.77 -6.24
C ARG A 2 3.03 -10.38 -6.54
N LYS A 3 2.26 -9.61 -7.31
CA LYS A 3 2.67 -8.31 -7.87
C LYS A 3 3.09 -7.27 -6.82
N TYR A 4 2.66 -7.41 -5.57
CA TYR A 4 2.88 -6.45 -4.49
C TYR A 4 3.65 -7.04 -3.28
N ASP A 5 4.28 -8.22 -3.44
CA ASP A 5 5.12 -8.82 -2.38
C ASP A 5 6.25 -7.87 -1.91
N PRO A 6 6.93 -7.10 -2.78
CA PRO A 6 7.96 -6.15 -2.32
C PRO A 6 7.41 -5.06 -1.41
N LEU A 7 6.19 -4.58 -1.68
CA LEU A 7 5.52 -3.58 -0.84
C LEU A 7 5.16 -4.17 0.53
N ALA A 8 4.68 -5.42 0.55
CA ALA A 8 4.39 -6.12 1.79
C ALA A 8 5.64 -6.24 2.68
N LYS A 9 6.77 -6.63 2.09
CA LYS A 9 8.06 -6.73 2.80
C LYS A 9 8.55 -5.37 3.32
N PHE A 10 8.47 -4.33 2.50
CA PHE A 10 8.84 -2.97 2.92
C PHE A 10 8.03 -2.49 4.13
N LEU A 11 6.71 -2.75 4.10
CA LEU A 11 5.83 -2.41 5.21
C LEU A 11 6.15 -3.25 6.46
N GLU A 12 6.46 -4.53 6.31
CA GLU A 12 6.88 -5.40 7.42
C GLU A 12 8.18 -4.92 8.09
N ASP A 13 9.18 -4.50 7.29
CA ASP A 13 10.42 -3.91 7.80
C ASP A 13 10.16 -2.57 8.51
N SER A 14 9.28 -1.73 7.96
CA SER A 14 8.88 -0.45 8.57
C SER A 14 8.09 -0.64 9.87
N ALA A 15 7.38 -1.77 10.02
CA ALA A 15 6.57 -2.09 11.20
C ALA A 15 7.40 -2.27 12.48
N ARG A 16 8.71 -2.46 12.34
CA ARG A 16 9.64 -2.57 13.45
C ARG A 16 9.98 -1.21 14.09
N THR A 17 9.72 -0.13 13.38
CA THR A 17 10.10 1.23 13.80
C THR A 17 8.89 2.10 14.10
N GLU A 18 7.84 2.05 13.26
CA GLU A 18 6.66 2.91 13.38
C GLU A 18 5.35 2.15 13.13
N GLY A 19 4.27 2.51 13.84
CA GLY A 19 2.93 1.92 13.65
C GLY A 19 2.13 2.53 12.49
N THR A 20 2.68 3.55 11.83
CA THR A 20 2.08 4.29 10.70
C THR A 20 3.16 4.55 9.66
N VAL A 21 2.85 4.36 8.38
CA VAL A 21 3.79 4.61 7.28
C VAL A 21 3.08 5.42 6.21
N ILE A 22 3.69 6.51 5.74
CA ILE A 22 3.17 7.33 4.65
C ILE A 22 4.06 7.11 3.43
N LEU A 23 3.47 6.65 2.34
CA LEU A 23 4.16 6.44 1.07
C LEU A 23 3.51 7.23 -0.05
N SER A 24 4.33 7.85 -0.89
CA SER A 24 3.89 8.38 -2.17
C SER A 24 3.68 7.27 -3.19
N PHE A 25 2.90 7.54 -4.23
CA PHE A 25 2.67 6.60 -5.32
C PHE A 25 3.99 6.27 -6.02
N ALA A 26 4.85 7.26 -6.22
CA ALA A 26 6.18 7.07 -6.79
C ALA A 26 7.05 6.13 -5.94
N GLN A 27 7.05 6.26 -4.61
CA GLN A 27 7.77 5.34 -3.73
C GLN A 27 7.22 3.92 -3.81
N ILE A 28 5.90 3.76 -3.93
CA ILE A 28 5.30 2.43 -4.09
C ILE A 28 5.70 1.82 -5.44
N GLU A 29 5.72 2.63 -6.50
CA GLU A 29 6.16 2.21 -7.83
C GLU A 29 7.63 1.79 -7.82
N ASP A 30 8.48 2.52 -7.11
CA ASP A 30 9.91 2.23 -6.93
C ASP A 30 10.11 0.92 -6.16
N VAL A 31 9.46 0.75 -5.00
CA VAL A 31 9.54 -0.47 -4.18
C VAL A 31 9.00 -1.69 -4.93
N THR A 32 7.91 -1.54 -5.68
CA THR A 32 7.31 -2.65 -6.44
C THR A 32 7.98 -2.89 -7.80
N GLY A 33 8.84 -1.97 -8.24
CA GLY A 33 9.45 -1.96 -9.57
C GLY A 33 8.43 -1.88 -10.71
N LYS A 34 7.20 -1.42 -10.44
CA LYS A 34 6.10 -1.40 -11.41
C LYS A 34 5.25 -0.16 -11.24
N ALA A 35 4.88 0.46 -12.36
CA ALA A 35 3.93 1.55 -12.36
C ALA A 35 2.57 1.12 -11.79
N LEU A 36 2.00 1.98 -10.94
CA LEU A 36 0.66 1.82 -10.41
C LEU A 36 -0.36 2.01 -11.54
N PRO A 37 -1.42 1.19 -11.59
CA PRO A 37 -2.44 1.34 -12.62
C PRO A 37 -3.14 2.70 -12.49
N MET A 38 -3.66 3.24 -13.60
CA MET A 38 -4.43 4.50 -13.56
C MET A 38 -5.58 4.46 -12.55
N SER A 39 -6.16 3.29 -12.30
CA SER A 39 -7.22 3.11 -11.31
C SER A 39 -6.76 3.46 -9.88
N ALA A 40 -5.51 3.18 -9.52
CA ALA A 40 -4.94 3.60 -8.24
C ALA A 40 -4.84 5.13 -8.12
N ARG A 41 -4.68 5.83 -9.26
CA ARG A 41 -4.61 7.29 -9.32
C ARG A 41 -5.98 7.96 -9.36
N ARG A 42 -6.99 7.28 -9.91
CA ARG A 42 -8.34 7.84 -10.11
C ARG A 42 -9.34 7.45 -9.02
N HIS A 43 -9.19 6.27 -8.42
CA HIS A 43 -10.22 5.69 -7.55
C HIS A 43 -9.67 5.40 -6.16
N ARG A 44 -10.21 6.08 -5.15
CA ARG A 44 -9.87 5.81 -3.74
C ARG A 44 -10.22 4.38 -3.33
N SER A 45 -11.29 3.82 -3.91
CA SER A 45 -11.71 2.43 -3.69
C SER A 45 -10.65 1.40 -4.10
N TRP A 46 -9.74 1.73 -5.02
CA TRP A 46 -8.62 0.87 -5.36
C TRP A 46 -7.68 0.61 -4.17
N TRP A 47 -7.55 1.59 -3.28
CA TRP A 47 -6.79 1.52 -2.03
C TRP A 47 -7.61 0.96 -0.85
N GLY A 48 -8.79 0.40 -1.12
CA GLY A 48 -9.61 -0.28 -0.12
C GLY A 48 -8.91 -1.50 0.47
N ASN A 49 -9.39 -1.98 1.62
CA ASN A 49 -8.80 -3.11 2.34
C ASN A 49 -9.49 -4.46 2.01
N ASP A 50 -10.06 -4.58 0.81
CA ASP A 50 -10.89 -5.72 0.41
C ASP A 50 -10.05 -7.00 0.21
N SER A 51 -10.59 -8.14 0.62
CA SER A 51 -9.90 -9.43 0.49
C SER A 51 -9.79 -9.95 -0.97
N TYR A 52 -10.53 -9.34 -1.91
CA TYR A 52 -10.61 -9.79 -3.31
C TYR A 52 -9.52 -9.19 -4.20
N HIS A 53 -8.97 -8.05 -3.81
CA HIS A 53 -8.01 -7.31 -4.61
C HIS A 53 -6.58 -7.69 -4.25
N VAL A 54 -5.78 -8.08 -5.25
CA VAL A 54 -4.40 -8.57 -5.04
C VAL A 54 -3.48 -7.57 -4.35
N GLN A 55 -3.72 -6.27 -4.52
CA GLN A 55 -2.98 -5.23 -3.79
C GLN A 55 -3.34 -5.22 -2.30
N ALA A 56 -4.63 -5.33 -1.99
CA ALA A 56 -5.13 -5.30 -0.63
C ALA A 56 -4.72 -6.52 0.19
N VAL A 57 -4.70 -7.68 -0.46
CA VAL A 57 -4.16 -8.91 0.14
C VAL A 57 -2.68 -8.74 0.52
N ALA A 58 -1.88 -7.99 -0.23
CA ALA A 58 -0.45 -7.86 0.03
C ALA A 58 -0.15 -7.09 1.31
N TRP A 59 -0.67 -5.87 1.48
CA TRP A 59 -0.44 -5.13 2.72
C TRP A 59 -1.16 -5.77 3.93
N ARG A 60 -2.33 -6.40 3.73
CA ARG A 60 -2.99 -7.14 4.81
C ARG A 60 -2.22 -8.37 5.26
N ALA A 61 -1.59 -9.09 4.32
CA ALA A 61 -0.71 -10.22 4.67
C ALA A 61 0.49 -9.76 5.51
N ALA A 62 0.96 -8.53 5.31
CA ALA A 62 1.99 -7.89 6.15
C ALA A 62 1.46 -7.31 7.47
N GLY A 63 0.17 -7.46 7.79
CA GLY A 63 -0.43 -6.88 9.01
C GLY A 63 -0.72 -5.38 8.90
N TRP A 64 -0.87 -4.85 7.70
CA TRP A 64 -1.15 -3.43 7.44
C TRP A 64 -2.52 -3.23 6.79
N ARG A 65 -3.06 -2.03 6.96
CA ARG A 65 -4.25 -1.55 6.26
C ARG A 65 -4.07 -0.11 5.82
N VAL A 66 -4.70 0.26 4.71
CA VAL A 66 -4.78 1.66 4.30
C VAL A 66 -5.71 2.40 5.26
N PHE A 67 -5.20 3.45 5.90
CA PHE A 67 -5.97 4.36 6.73
C PHE A 67 -6.58 5.48 5.90
N LYS A 68 -5.76 6.13 5.07
CA LYS A 68 -6.17 7.24 4.22
C LYS A 68 -5.36 7.24 2.94
N VAL A 69 -6.00 7.59 1.83
CA VAL A 69 -5.32 7.94 0.59
C VAL A 69 -5.68 9.36 0.20
N ASP A 70 -4.69 10.11 -0.25
CA ASP A 70 -4.83 11.44 -0.85
C ASP A 70 -4.41 11.35 -2.31
N LEU A 71 -5.39 11.35 -3.22
CA LEU A 71 -5.15 11.27 -4.66
C LEU A 71 -4.56 12.56 -5.24
N THR A 72 -4.83 13.71 -4.61
CA THR A 72 -4.31 15.01 -5.05
C THR A 72 -2.82 15.09 -4.76
N ARG A 73 -2.41 14.67 -3.56
CA ARG A 73 -1.00 14.61 -3.16
C ARG A 73 -0.32 13.31 -3.59
N GLN A 74 -1.07 12.36 -4.12
CA GLN A 74 -0.61 11.01 -4.50
C GLN A 74 0.14 10.30 -3.38
N VAL A 75 -0.42 10.36 -2.16
CA VAL A 75 0.13 9.70 -0.98
C VAL A 75 -0.91 8.81 -0.34
N VAL A 76 -0.45 7.73 0.27
CA VAL A 76 -1.25 6.79 1.05
C VAL A 76 -0.62 6.59 2.42
N THR A 77 -1.47 6.56 3.43
CA THR A 77 -1.10 6.30 4.81
C THR A 77 -1.55 4.90 5.17
N PHE A 78 -0.58 4.04 5.48
CA PHE A 78 -0.80 2.72 6.04
C PHE A 78 -0.69 2.78 7.56
N ILE A 79 -1.53 2.00 8.23
CA ILE A 79 -1.45 1.78 9.68
C ILE A 79 -1.43 0.29 9.95
N ARG A 80 -0.81 -0.10 11.06
CA ARG A 80 -0.85 -1.49 11.50
C ARG A 80 -2.29 -1.90 11.79
N ALA A 81 -2.70 -3.05 11.25
CA ALA A 81 -3.92 -3.71 11.65
C ALA A 81 -3.56 -4.58 12.87
N SER A 82 -3.96 -4.14 14.06
CA SER A 82 -3.90 -4.94 15.29
C SER A 82 -4.73 -6.21 15.19
#